data_AF-A0A849HJY8-F1
#
_entry.id   AF-A0A849HJY8-F1
#
_cell.length_a   1.000
_cell.length_b   1.000
_cell.length_c   1.000
_cell.angle_alpha   90.00
_cell.angle_beta   90.00
_cell.angle_gamma   90.00
#
_symmetry.space_group_name_H-M   'P 1'
#
loop_
_entity.id
_entity.type
_entity.pdbx_description
1 polymer ?
#
loop_
_entity_poly.entity_id
_entity_poly.type
_entity_poly.pdbx_seq_one_letter_code
_entity_poly.pdbx_strand_id
1 'polypeptide(L)'
;MPETTPTTHATDGAAILTRVAAELEATARKLWARAEAEGPLCATYTFAQDLHLTADYAAGLIPPEAEHQPQVEPVAAAGDLLTVVTEAESLLRSVPIEALPPGSSQLVVRLADLARQARG
;
A
#
# COMPACT_ATOMS: atom_id res chain seq x y z
N MET A 1 8.05 -30.23 31.84
CA MET A 1 7.22 -30.18 30.62
C MET A 1 7.78 -29.05 29.77
N PRO A 2 8.24 -29.29 28.53
CA PRO A 2 8.66 -28.20 27.67
C PRO A 2 7.42 -27.42 27.21
N GLU A 3 7.43 -26.11 27.46
CA GLU A 3 6.43 -25.17 26.96
C GLU A 3 6.54 -25.12 25.44
N THR A 4 5.50 -25.58 24.74
CA THR A 4 5.36 -25.36 23.31
C THR A 4 4.97 -23.91 23.12
N THR A 5 5.95 -23.02 22.98
CA THR A 5 5.70 -21.67 22.47
C THR A 5 5.07 -21.84 21.09
N PRO A 6 3.83 -21.39 20.84
CA PRO A 6 3.29 -21.42 19.50
C PRO A 6 4.17 -20.52 18.66
N THR A 7 4.93 -21.12 17.74
CA THR A 7 5.59 -20.41 16.65
C THR A 7 4.49 -19.92 15.73
N THR A 8 3.79 -18.86 16.14
CA THR A 8 2.95 -18.10 15.23
C THR A 8 3.88 -17.65 14.14
N HIS A 9 3.74 -18.21 12.94
CA HIS A 9 4.22 -17.56 11.72
C HIS A 9 3.44 -16.25 11.64
N ALA A 10 3.87 -15.26 12.40
CA ALA A 10 3.33 -13.92 12.38
C ALA A 10 3.60 -13.44 10.97
N THR A 11 2.54 -13.33 10.17
CA THR A 11 2.55 -12.53 8.96
C THR A 11 3.19 -11.19 9.34
N ASP A 12 4.40 -10.94 8.84
CA ASP A 12 5.17 -9.75 9.22
C ASP A 12 4.44 -8.52 8.66
N GLY A 13 3.66 -7.87 9.53
CA GLY A 13 2.85 -6.72 9.17
C GLY A 13 3.71 -5.57 8.67
N ALA A 14 4.95 -5.45 9.16
CA ALA A 14 5.91 -4.48 8.65
C ALA A 14 6.34 -4.83 7.21
N ALA A 15 6.66 -6.10 6.93
CA ALA A 15 6.99 -6.53 5.58
C ALA A 15 5.85 -6.30 4.58
N ILE A 16 4.60 -6.58 5.00
CA ILE A 16 3.41 -6.30 4.17
C ILE A 16 3.23 -4.81 3.94
N LEU A 17 3.36 -4.00 4.98
CA LEU A 17 3.22 -2.55 4.86
C LEU A 17 4.29 -1.96 3.95
N THR A 18 5.54 -2.42 4.06
CA THR A 18 6.65 -2.05 3.17
C THR A 18 6.32 -2.40 1.72
N ARG A 19 5.81 -3.61 1.48
CA ARG A 19 5.38 -4.04 0.14
C ARG A 19 4.26 -3.15 -0.42
N VAL A 20 3.23 -2.88 0.39
CA VAL A 20 2.11 -2.02 -0.01
C VAL A 20 2.59 -0.61 -0.32
N ALA A 21 3.41 -0.01 0.52
CA ALA A 21 3.98 1.31 0.27
C ALA A 21 4.75 1.36 -1.05
N ALA A 22 5.61 0.37 -1.31
CA ALA A 22 6.38 0.27 -2.54
C ALA A 22 5.50 0.10 -3.79
N GLU A 23 4.47 -0.75 -3.73
CA GLU A 23 3.51 -0.95 -4.83
C GLU A 23 2.70 0.32 -5.13
N LEU A 24 2.25 1.04 -4.09
CA LEU A 24 1.54 2.31 -4.24
C LEU A 24 2.44 3.40 -4.83
N GLU A 25 3.68 3.52 -4.37
CA GLU A 25 4.64 4.52 -4.87
C GLU A 25 5.00 4.26 -6.34
N ALA A 26 5.26 3.00 -6.70
CA ALA A 26 5.54 2.61 -8.08
C ALA A 26 4.35 2.92 -9.01
N THR A 27 3.12 2.72 -8.51
CA THR A 27 1.89 3.00 -9.26
C THR A 27 1.63 4.51 -9.36
N ALA A 28 1.86 5.27 -8.28
CA ALA A 28 1.78 6.73 -8.26
C ALA A 28 2.71 7.34 -9.31
N ARG A 29 3.97 6.88 -9.39
CA ARG A 29 4.94 7.36 -10.38
C ARG A 29 4.46 7.15 -11.83
N LYS A 30 3.88 5.98 -12.14
CA LYS A 30 3.32 5.70 -13.46
C LYS A 30 2.12 6.59 -13.77
N LEU A 31 1.24 6.78 -12.79
CA LEU A 31 0.04 7.58 -12.95
C LEU A 31 0.36 9.07 -13.11
N TRP A 32 1.39 9.56 -12.41
CA TRP A 32 1.93 10.90 -12.58
C TRP A 32 2.46 11.15 -14.00
N ALA A 33 3.27 10.24 -14.53
CA ALA A 33 3.76 10.36 -15.91
C ALA A 33 2.61 10.43 -16.94
N ARG A 34 1.51 9.70 -16.69
CA ARG A 34 0.30 9.77 -17.51
C ARG A 34 -0.45 11.09 -17.32
N ALA A 35 -0.63 11.55 -16.08
CA ALA A 35 -1.31 12.79 -15.75
C ALA A 35 -0.61 14.01 -16.37
N GLU A 36 0.73 14.03 -16.36
CA GLU A 36 1.52 15.09 -17.01
C GLU A 36 1.30 15.14 -18.52
N ALA A 37 1.14 13.98 -19.16
CA ALA A 37 0.85 13.90 -20.60
C ALA A 37 -0.57 14.36 -20.95
N GLU A 38 -1.55 14.12 -20.08
CA GLU A 38 -2.95 14.54 -20.24
C GLU A 38 -3.20 16.01 -19.83
N GLY A 39 -2.33 16.58 -18.99
CA GLY A 39 -2.39 17.96 -18.51
C GLY A 39 -3.06 18.13 -17.13
N PRO A 40 -2.86 19.28 -16.47
CA PRO A 40 -3.12 19.46 -15.04
C PRO A 40 -4.61 19.49 -14.62
N LEU A 41 -5.53 19.55 -15.58
CA LEU A 41 -6.98 19.60 -15.32
C LEU A 41 -7.68 18.26 -15.58
N CYS A 42 -6.94 17.19 -15.85
CA CYS A 42 -7.51 15.87 -16.07
C CYS A 42 -7.85 15.17 -14.75
N ALA A 43 -8.83 14.27 -14.78
CA ALA A 43 -9.16 13.42 -13.64
C ALA A 43 -7.96 12.58 -13.17
N THR A 44 -7.12 12.14 -14.11
CA THR A 44 -5.89 11.39 -13.85
C THR A 44 -4.93 12.14 -12.91
N TYR A 45 -4.90 13.47 -12.96
CA TYR A 45 -4.08 14.29 -12.07
C TYR A 45 -4.54 14.21 -10.62
N THR A 46 -5.86 14.30 -10.40
CA THR A 46 -6.45 14.17 -9.05
C THR A 46 -6.16 12.79 -8.48
N PHE A 47 -6.35 11.74 -9.28
CA PHE A 47 -6.02 10.38 -8.87
C PHE A 47 -4.53 10.16 -8.60
N ALA A 48 -3.64 10.70 -9.43
CA ALA A 48 -2.19 10.61 -9.22
C ALA A 48 -1.79 11.24 -7.88
N GLN A 49 -2.40 12.38 -7.56
CA GLN A 49 -2.20 13.06 -6.28
C GLN A 49 -2.72 12.23 -5.09
N ASP A 50 -3.96 11.73 -5.14
CA ASP A 50 -4.54 10.96 -4.05
C ASP A 50 -3.78 9.65 -3.79
N LEU A 51 -3.32 8.99 -4.86
CA LEU A 51 -2.49 7.79 -4.77
C LEU A 51 -1.12 8.10 -4.18
N HIS A 52 -0.48 9.20 -4.60
CA HIS A 52 0.82 9.62 -4.06
C HIS A 52 0.72 9.94 -2.57
N LEU A 53 -0.29 10.69 -2.13
CA LEU A 53 -0.52 10.97 -0.71
C LEU A 53 -0.81 9.71 0.10
N THR A 54 -1.43 8.71 -0.50
CA THR A 54 -1.69 7.42 0.16
C THR A 54 -0.42 6.57 0.24
N ALA A 55 0.44 6.61 -0.78
CA ALA A 55 1.76 5.97 -0.76
C ALA A 55 2.65 6.59 0.34
N ASP A 56 2.71 7.92 0.41
CA ASP A 56 3.45 8.65 1.45
C ASP A 56 2.93 8.32 2.85
N TYR A 57 1.60 8.25 3.01
CA TYR A 57 0.98 7.83 4.26
C TYR A 57 1.38 6.40 4.65
N ALA A 58 1.40 5.46 3.69
CA ALA A 58 1.84 4.10 3.93
C ALA A 58 3.32 4.02 4.31
N ALA A 59 4.18 4.78 3.63
CA ALA A 59 5.61 4.85 3.93
C ALA A 59 5.87 5.41 5.33
N GLY A 60 5.13 6.45 5.75
CA GLY A 60 5.23 7.03 7.09
C GLY A 60 4.75 6.12 8.23
N LEU A 61 4.10 4.99 7.91
CA LEU A 61 3.71 3.98 8.89
C LEU A 61 4.78 2.88 9.07
N ILE A 62 5.76 2.78 8.17
CA ILE A 62 6.78 1.72 8.23
C ILE A 62 7.66 1.96 9.47
N PRO A 63 7.81 0.98 10.38
CA PRO A 63 8.72 1.10 11.51
C PRO A 63 10.17 1.29 11.04
N PRO A 64 10.99 2.13 11.72
CA PRO A 64 12.37 2.37 11.33
C PRO A 64 13.23 1.10 11.33
N GLU A 65 12.88 0.10 12.16
CA GLU A 65 13.54 -1.20 12.19
C GLU A 65 13.27 -2.03 10.91
N ALA A 66 12.15 -1.76 10.23
CA ALA A 66 11.76 -2.45 9.00
C ALA A 66 12.30 -1.79 7.72
N GLU A 67 12.81 -0.55 7.79
CA GLU A 67 13.46 0.14 6.65
C GLU A 67 14.68 -0.62 6.10
N HIS A 68 15.29 -1.47 6.92
CA HIS A 68 16.46 -2.28 6.57
C HIS A 68 16.10 -3.66 6.02
N GLN A 69 14.82 -4.01 5.93
CA GLN A 69 14.39 -5.27 5.31
C GLN A 69 14.64 -5.21 3.80
N PRO A 70 15.03 -6.33 3.16
CA PRO A 70 15.20 -6.38 1.72
C PRO A 70 13.89 -5.94 1.06
N GLN A 71 13.98 -4.90 0.23
CA GLN A 71 12.82 -4.37 -0.49
C GLN A 71 12.18 -5.52 -1.27
N VAL A 72 10.95 -5.86 -0.90
CA VAL A 72 10.16 -6.83 -1.67
C VAL A 72 9.85 -6.15 -3.00
N GLU A 73 10.38 -6.71 -4.09
CA GLU A 73 10.08 -6.17 -5.42
C GLU A 73 8.55 -6.10 -5.60
N PRO A 74 8.01 -4.96 -6.06
CA PRO A 74 6.58 -4.82 -6.29
C PRO A 74 6.14 -5.88 -7.31
N VAL A 75 5.19 -6.74 -6.92
CA VAL A 75 4.76 -7.88 -7.74
C VAL A 75 3.91 -7.44 -8.94
N ALA A 76 3.40 -6.20 -8.94
CA ALA A 76 2.52 -5.70 -9.98
C ALA A 76 3.28 -5.35 -11.28
N ALA A 77 3.47 -6.35 -12.13
CA ALA A 77 3.61 -6.19 -13.57
C ALA A 77 2.37 -5.44 -14.10
N ALA A 78 2.52 -4.15 -14.40
CA ALA A 78 1.56 -3.35 -15.17
C ALA A 78 0.06 -3.60 -14.86
N GLY A 79 -0.29 -3.78 -13.57
CA GLY A 79 -1.67 -3.97 -13.16
C GLY A 79 -2.48 -2.71 -13.38
N ASP A 80 -3.75 -2.86 -13.74
CA ASP A 80 -4.72 -1.77 -13.70
C ASP A 80 -4.74 -1.16 -12.29
N LEU A 81 -4.91 0.16 -12.20
CA LEU A 81 -4.89 0.92 -10.95
C LEU A 81 -5.82 0.29 -9.90
N LEU A 82 -7.02 -0.10 -10.34
CA LEU A 82 -8.03 -0.73 -9.50
C LEU A 82 -7.55 -2.04 -8.89
N THR A 83 -6.81 -2.85 -9.66
CA THR A 83 -6.23 -4.10 -9.18
C THR A 83 -5.22 -3.82 -8.08
N VAL A 84 -4.29 -2.89 -8.30
CA VAL A 84 -3.24 -2.56 -7.32
C VAL A 84 -3.85 -2.10 -5.98
N VAL A 85 -4.80 -1.16 -6.01
CA VAL A 85 -5.38 -0.64 -4.76
C VAL A 85 -6.25 -1.68 -4.05
N THR A 86 -6.94 -2.55 -4.80
CA THR A 86 -7.77 -3.62 -4.23
C THR A 86 -6.90 -4.73 -3.61
N GLU A 87 -5.79 -5.08 -4.26
CA GLU A 87 -4.83 -6.05 -3.73
C GLU A 87 -4.12 -5.53 -2.48
N ALA A 88 -3.67 -4.26 -2.49
CA ALA A 88 -3.09 -3.60 -1.33
C ALA A 88 -4.06 -3.57 -0.14
N GLU A 89 -5.33 -3.22 -0.38
CA GLU A 89 -6.38 -3.25 0.65
C GLU A 89 -6.57 -4.66 1.22
N SER A 90 -6.68 -5.66 0.33
CA SER A 90 -6.90 -7.05 0.72
C SER A 90 -5.73 -7.61 1.52
N LEU A 91 -4.49 -7.26 1.14
CA LEU A 91 -3.28 -7.69 1.81
C LEU A 91 -3.21 -7.10 3.21
N LEU A 92 -3.50 -5.80 3.40
CA LEU A 92 -3.54 -5.19 4.74
C LEU A 92 -4.63 -5.79 5.63
N ARG A 93 -5.82 -6.07 5.08
CA ARG A 93 -6.92 -6.73 5.81
C ARG A 93 -6.61 -8.16 6.21
N SER A 94 -5.64 -8.82 5.56
CA SER A 94 -5.21 -10.17 5.91
C SER A 94 -4.27 -10.23 7.12
N VAL A 95 -3.74 -9.07 7.55
CA VAL A 95 -2.83 -8.97 8.69
C VAL A 95 -3.62 -8.73 9.97
N PRO A 96 -3.32 -9.45 11.07
CA PRO A 96 -3.85 -9.12 12.39
C PRO A 96 -3.56 -7.66 12.75
N ILE A 97 -4.54 -6.95 13.31
CA ILE A 97 -4.40 -5.52 13.59
C ILE A 97 -3.29 -5.25 14.62
N GLU A 98 -3.01 -6.20 15.50
CA GLU A 98 -1.94 -6.16 16.50
C GLU A 98 -0.53 -6.24 15.88
N ALA A 99 -0.42 -6.75 14.66
CA ALA A 99 0.82 -6.80 13.89
C ALA A 99 1.02 -5.57 13.00
N LEU A 100 0.09 -4.62 13.02
CA LEU A 100 0.15 -3.38 12.25
C LEU A 100 0.38 -2.17 13.17
N PRO A 101 1.12 -1.15 12.70
CA PRO A 101 1.33 0.07 13.46
C PRO A 101 0.03 0.88 13.61
N PRO A 102 -0.06 1.75 14.63
CA PRO A 102 -1.16 2.70 14.76
C PRO A 102 -1.31 3.54 13.49
N GLY A 103 -2.54 3.63 12.96
CA GLY A 103 -2.84 4.35 11.71
C GLY A 103 -3.06 3.45 10.49
N SER A 104 -2.73 2.16 10.55
CA SER A 104 -2.99 1.25 9.41
C SER A 104 -4.48 1.10 9.06
N SER A 105 -5.39 1.30 10.01
CA SER A 105 -6.83 1.36 9.71
C SER A 105 -7.19 2.52 8.79
N GLN A 106 -6.56 3.69 8.98
CA GLN A 106 -6.73 4.84 8.10
C GLN A 106 -6.16 4.58 6.70
N LEU A 107 -5.07 3.82 6.60
CA LEU A 107 -4.52 3.40 5.31
C LEU A 107 -5.52 2.50 4.56
N VAL A 108 -6.15 1.54 5.24
CA VAL A 108 -7.20 0.69 4.63
C VAL A 108 -8.38 1.53 4.14
N VAL A 109 -8.81 2.54 4.89
CA VAL A 109 -9.89 3.45 4.46
C VAL A 109 -9.49 4.23 3.19
N ARG A 110 -8.27 4.80 3.18
CA ARG A 110 -7.74 5.52 2.00
C ARG A 110 -7.72 4.62 0.75
N LEU A 111 -7.28 3.37 0.89
CA LEU A 111 -7.26 2.41 -0.22
C LEU A 111 -8.67 2.06 -0.71
N ALA A 112 -9.63 1.87 0.20
CA ALA A 112 -11.01 1.62 -0.17
C ALA A 112 -11.65 2.82 -0.91
N ASP A 113 -11.32 4.04 -0.51
CA ASP A 113 -11.77 5.26 -1.18
C ASP A 113 -11.16 5.40 -2.58
N LEU A 114 -9.84 5.15 -2.73
CA LEU A 114 -9.17 5.10 -4.03
C LEU A 114 -9.76 4.03 -4.95
N ALA A 115 -10.04 2.83 -4.43
CA ALA A 115 -10.69 1.76 -5.19
C ALA A 115 -12.09 2.14 -5.64
N ARG A 116 -12.85 2.88 -4.81
CA ARG A 116 -14.17 3.41 -5.18
C ARG A 116 -14.06 4.45 -6.27
N GLN A 117 -13.10 5.37 -6.16
CA GLN A 117 -12.82 6.38 -7.17
C GLN A 117 -12.49 5.71 -8.50
N ALA A 118 -11.58 4.71 -8.51
CA ALA A 118 -11.10 4.04 -9.72
C ALA A 118 -12.18 3.22 -10.47
N ARG A 119 -13.33 2.97 -9.85
CA ARG A 119 -14.50 2.30 -10.47
C ARG A 119 -15.48 3.28 -11.11
N GLY A 120 -15.46 4.55 -10.71
CA GLY A 120 -16.35 5.61 -11.20
C GLY A 120 -15.82 6.27 -12.46
#